data_AF-X1H503-F1
#
_entry.id   AF-X1H503-F1
#
_cell.length_a   1.000
_cell.length_b   1.000
_cell.length_c   1.000
_cell.angle_alpha   90.00
_cell.angle_beta   90.00
_cell.angle_gamma   90.00
#
_symmetry.space_group_name_H-M   'P 1'
#
loop_
_entity.id
_entity.type
_entity.pdbx_description
1 polymer ?
#
loop_
_entity_poly.entity_id
_entity_poly.type
_entity_poly.pdbx_seq_one_letter_code
_entity_poly.pdbx_strand_id
1 'polypeptide(L)'
;MDDTKSLADSLLMESEETTLHYARQLSKGIRKQKLLNPESQLPLREFARDKLREYKLDEICVYLDDEELFAYLNSNLPLYDYRDLAPDIVRQAKLDETITI
;
A
#
# COMPACT_ATOMS: atom_id res chain seq x y z
N MET A 1 -21.19 -21.61 14.67
CA MET A 1 -19.76 -21.23 14.81
C MET A 1 -19.03 -21.28 13.46
N ASP A 2 -19.50 -22.07 12.48
CA ASP A 2 -18.98 -22.05 11.11
C ASP A 2 -19.33 -20.76 10.33
N ASP A 3 -20.54 -20.23 10.52
CA ASP A 3 -21.01 -19.05 9.77
C ASP A 3 -20.15 -17.81 10.03
N THR A 4 -19.69 -17.59 11.27
CA THR A 4 -18.80 -16.48 11.63
C THR A 4 -17.40 -16.62 11.05
N LYS A 5 -16.91 -17.85 10.85
CA LYS A 5 -15.60 -18.11 10.26
C LYS A 5 -15.63 -17.90 8.75
N SER A 6 -16.65 -18.43 8.09
CA SER A 6 -16.88 -18.23 6.65
C SER A 6 -17.03 -16.75 6.27
N LEU A 7 -17.73 -15.96 7.10
CA LEU A 7 -17.83 -14.52 6.92
C LEU A 7 -16.48 -13.81 7.11
N ALA A 8 -15.71 -14.16 8.15
CA ALA A 8 -14.40 -13.58 8.39
C ALA A 8 -13.41 -13.89 7.25
N ASP A 9 -13.41 -15.13 6.76
CA ASP A 9 -12.56 -15.57 5.64
C ASP A 9 -12.94 -14.82 4.34
N SER A 10 -14.24 -14.65 4.09
CA SER A 10 -14.73 -13.89 2.92
C SER A 10 -14.34 -12.41 2.99
N LEU A 11 -14.45 -11.79 4.18
CA LEU A 11 -14.04 -10.40 4.40
C LEU A 11 -12.53 -10.21 4.24
N LEU A 12 -11.74 -11.17 4.72
CA LEU A 12 -10.28 -11.14 4.56
C LEU A 12 -9.92 -11.22 3.07
N MET A 13 -10.53 -12.15 2.33
CA MET A 13 -10.27 -12.35 0.91
C MET A 13 -10.67 -11.12 0.07
N GLU A 14 -11.80 -10.49 0.39
CA GLU A 14 -12.23 -9.24 -0.26
C GLU A 14 -11.26 -8.08 0.05
N SER A 15 -10.76 -8.01 1.29
CA SER A 15 -9.77 -7.01 1.70
C SER A 15 -8.43 -7.20 0.97
N GLU A 16 -7.96 -8.44 0.81
CA GLU A 16 -6.74 -8.77 0.07
C GLU A 16 -6.88 -8.42 -1.42
N GLU A 17 -7.98 -8.80 -2.07
CA GLU A 17 -8.21 -8.49 -3.48
C GLU A 17 -8.30 -6.99 -3.72
N THR A 18 -8.98 -6.26 -2.84
CA THR A 18 -9.10 -4.80 -2.87
C THR A 18 -7.74 -4.13 -2.68
N THR A 19 -6.96 -4.60 -1.71
CA THR A 19 -5.61 -4.07 -1.44
C THR A 19 -4.69 -4.29 -2.63
N LEU A 20 -4.68 -5.50 -3.22
CA LEU A 20 -3.90 -5.82 -4.41
C LEU A 20 -4.35 -5.00 -5.62
N HIS A 21 -5.65 -4.78 -5.79
CA HIS A 21 -6.18 -3.92 -6.83
C HIS A 21 -5.61 -2.51 -6.72
N TYR A 22 -5.67 -1.89 -5.54
CA TYR A 22 -5.15 -0.55 -5.33
C TYR A 22 -3.63 -0.47 -5.50
N ALA A 23 -2.87 -1.45 -5.01
CA ALA A 23 -1.43 -1.52 -5.23
C ALA A 23 -1.08 -1.51 -6.74
N ARG A 24 -1.81 -2.28 -7.56
CA ARG A 24 -1.65 -2.29 -9.02
C ARG A 24 -2.01 -0.95 -9.68
N GLN A 25 -3.06 -0.27 -9.21
CA GLN A 25 -3.44 1.06 -9.72
C GLN A 25 -2.40 2.12 -9.36
N LEU A 26 -1.88 2.10 -8.13
CA LEU A 26 -0.80 2.97 -7.67
C LEU A 26 0.44 2.80 -8.54
N SER A 27 0.89 1.55 -8.73
CA SER A 27 2.05 1.23 -9.58
C SER A 27 1.88 1.76 -11.01
N LYS A 28 0.70 1.56 -11.62
CA LYS A 28 0.39 2.13 -12.94
C LYS A 28 0.41 3.65 -12.95
N GLY A 29 -0.14 4.30 -11.92
CA GLY A 29 -0.20 5.76 -11.78
C GLY A 29 1.19 6.39 -11.65
N ILE A 30 2.04 5.79 -10.81
CA ILE A 30 3.44 6.20 -10.59
C ILE A 30 4.24 6.13 -11.89
N ARG A 31 4.11 5.02 -12.64
CA ARG A 31 4.80 4.84 -13.94
C ARG A 31 4.33 5.85 -14.99
N LYS A 32 3.01 6.02 -15.15
CA LYS A 32 2.43 6.94 -16.15
C LYS A 32 2.86 8.40 -15.94
N GLN A 33 2.99 8.80 -14.69
CA GLN A 33 3.35 10.17 -14.31
C GLN A 33 4.86 10.37 -14.13
N LYS A 34 5.69 9.34 -14.34
CA LYS A 34 7.15 9.38 -14.17
C LYS A 34 7.56 9.90 -12.78
N LEU A 35 6.99 9.27 -11.74
CA LEU A 35 7.19 9.68 -10.34
C LEU A 35 8.34 8.96 -9.63
N LEU A 36 9.12 8.11 -10.32
CA LEU A 36 10.20 7.31 -9.73
C LEU A 36 11.57 8.03 -9.75
N ASN A 37 11.59 9.30 -10.13
CA ASN A 37 12.81 10.09 -10.31
C ASN A 37 13.10 10.86 -9.01
N PRO A 38 14.36 11.13 -8.65
CA PRO A 38 14.69 11.92 -7.45
C PRO A 38 14.02 13.30 -7.42
N GLU A 39 13.91 13.97 -8.57
CA GLU A 39 13.23 15.26 -8.70
C GLU A 39 11.71 15.17 -8.49
N SER A 40 11.14 13.97 -8.62
CA SER A 40 9.71 13.70 -8.48
C SER A 40 9.31 13.36 -7.04
N GLN A 41 10.19 13.51 -6.04
CA GLN A 41 9.90 13.12 -4.66
C GLN A 41 8.67 13.87 -4.08
N LEU A 42 8.57 15.18 -4.32
CA LEU A 42 7.41 15.97 -3.89
C LEU A 42 6.13 15.57 -4.66
N PRO A 43 6.14 15.49 -6.00
CA PRO A 43 5.02 14.94 -6.77
C PRO A 43 4.56 13.53 -6.34
N LEU A 44 5.50 12.63 -6.02
CA LEU A 44 5.19 11.27 -5.54
C LEU A 44 4.51 11.29 -4.18
N ARG A 45 4.97 12.17 -3.28
CA ARG A 45 4.35 12.42 -1.98
C ARG A 45 2.91 12.93 -2.11
N GLU A 46 2.69 13.91 -2.98
CA GLU A 46 1.34 14.45 -3.22
C GLU A 46 0.41 13.40 -3.84
N PHE A 47 0.91 12.64 -4.83
CA PHE A 47 0.18 11.54 -5.43
C PHE A 47 -0.25 10.50 -4.37
N ALA A 48 0.67 10.06 -3.52
CA ALA A 48 0.37 9.08 -2.48
C ALA A 48 -0.67 9.62 -1.48
N ARG A 49 -0.52 10.87 -1.02
CA ARG A 49 -1.48 11.52 -0.12
C ARG A 49 -2.88 11.61 -0.73
N ASP A 50 -2.99 11.96 -2.00
CA ASP A 50 -4.27 12.09 -2.68
C ASP A 50 -4.93 10.70 -2.86
N LYS A 51 -4.14 9.67 -3.18
CA LYS A 51 -4.63 8.30 -3.30
C LYS A 51 -5.04 7.67 -1.99
N LEU A 52 -4.35 7.97 -0.87
CA LEU A 52 -4.78 7.55 0.46
C LEU A 52 -6.24 8.00 0.72
N ARG A 53 -6.57 9.25 0.38
CA ARG A 53 -7.92 9.81 0.56
C ARG A 53 -8.93 9.26 -0.45
N GLU A 54 -8.56 9.18 -1.72
CA GLU A 54 -9.41 8.67 -2.80
C GLU A 54 -9.84 7.22 -2.56
N TYR A 55 -8.90 6.38 -2.13
CA TYR A 55 -9.13 4.95 -1.87
C TYR A 55 -9.60 4.67 -0.45
N LYS A 56 -9.68 5.69 0.41
CA LYS A 56 -10.03 5.56 1.83
C LYS A 56 -9.17 4.51 2.54
N LEU A 57 -7.87 4.54 2.26
CA LEU A 57 -6.90 3.63 2.86
C LEU A 57 -6.45 4.16 4.22
N ASP A 58 -6.10 3.23 5.09
CA ASP A 58 -5.60 3.57 6.42
C ASP A 58 -4.14 4.06 6.35
N GLU A 59 -3.34 3.47 5.47
CA GLU A 59 -1.92 3.75 5.30
C GLU A 59 -1.45 3.54 3.85
N ILE A 60 -0.45 4.33 3.44
CA ILE A 60 0.40 4.04 2.27
C ILE A 60 1.86 4.26 2.69
N CYS A 61 2.67 3.22 2.63
CA CYS A 61 4.12 3.27 2.81
C CYS A 61 4.84 3.10 1.47
N VAL A 62 5.85 3.93 1.22
CA VAL A 62 6.68 3.86 0.02
C VAL A 62 8.10 3.51 0.42
N TYR A 63 8.59 2.41 -0.12
CA TYR A 63 9.94 1.91 0.09
C TYR A 63 10.78 2.07 -1.17
N LEU A 64 12.05 2.45 -0.99
CA LEU A 64 13.10 2.26 -1.99
C LEU A 64 14.03 1.19 -1.45
N ASP A 65 14.09 0.09 -2.19
CA ASP A 65 14.65 -1.13 -1.68
C ASP A 65 14.05 -1.55 -0.33
N ASP A 66 14.85 -1.63 0.73
CA ASP A 66 14.41 -2.02 2.08
C ASP A 66 14.25 -0.78 2.99
N GLU A 67 14.47 0.42 2.44
CA GLU A 67 14.41 1.69 3.17
C GLU A 67 13.07 2.39 2.93
N GLU A 68 12.39 2.77 4.01
CA GLU A 68 11.19 3.59 3.93
C GLU A 68 11.56 5.02 3.51
N LEU A 69 11.00 5.49 2.39
CA LEU A 69 11.14 6.88 1.96
C LEU A 69 10.18 7.80 2.73
N PHE A 70 8.93 7.35 2.88
CA PHE A 70 7.89 8.00 3.67
C PHE A 70 6.67 7.09 3.81
N ALA A 71 5.88 7.37 4.85
CA ALA A 71 4.55 6.83 5.05
C ALA A 71 3.50 7.96 5.16
N TYR A 72 2.29 7.68 4.70
CA TYR A 72 1.11 8.49 4.96
C TYR A 72 0.07 7.68 5.72
N LEU A 73 -0.31 8.20 6.87
CA LEU A 73 -1.37 7.66 7.72
C LEU A 73 -2.65 8.47 7.55
N ASN A 74 -3.78 7.79 7.63
CA ASN A 74 -5.08 8.43 7.73
C ASN A 74 -5.22 9.11 9.10
N SER A 75 -5.16 10.44 9.11
CA SER A 75 -5.25 11.25 10.33
C SER A 75 -6.57 11.13 11.10
N ASN A 76 -7.58 10.47 10.52
CA ASN A 76 -8.86 10.22 11.20
C ASN A 76 -8.83 8.94 12.05
N LEU A 77 -7.76 8.16 11.98
CA LEU A 77 -7.58 6.95 12.79
C LEU A 77 -6.55 7.19 13.92
N PRO A 78 -6.79 6.64 15.12
CA PRO A 78 -5.82 6.65 16.20
C PRO A 78 -4.52 5.93 15.83
N LEU A 79 -3.38 6.48 16.25
CA LEU A 79 -2.06 5.90 15.96
C LEU A 79 -1.87 4.48 16.50
N TYR A 80 -2.57 4.09 17.58
CA TYR A 80 -2.46 2.76 18.16
C TYR A 80 -3.14 1.65 17.32
N ASP A 81 -3.94 2.02 16.32
CA ASP A 81 -4.59 1.07 15.40
C ASP A 81 -3.64 0.64 14.28
N TYR A 82 -2.54 1.36 14.08
CA TYR A 82 -1.50 1.02 13.11
C TYR A 82 -0.55 -0.03 13.66
N ARG A 83 -0.19 -0.99 12.81
CA ARG A 83 0.79 -2.03 13.13
C ARG A 83 2.04 -1.79 12.31
N ASP A 84 3.19 -1.85 12.96
CA ASP A 84 4.47 -1.82 12.24
C ASP A 84 4.54 -3.00 11.27
N LEU A 85 4.88 -2.71 10.02
CA LEU A 85 5.20 -3.73 9.04
C LEU A 85 6.56 -4.35 9.40
N ALA A 86 6.60 -5.66 9.58
CA ALA A 86 7.86 -6.35 9.78
C ALA A 86 8.73 -6.16 8.52
N PRO A 87 10.03 -5.80 8.66
CA PRO A 87 10.92 -5.56 7.51
C PRO A 87 10.98 -6.73 6.50
N ASP A 88 10.79 -7.95 7.00
CA ASP A 88 10.78 -9.17 6.17
C ASP A 88 9.63 -9.21 5.17
N ILE A 89 8.49 -8.54 5.46
CA ILE A 89 7.32 -8.50 4.56
C ILE A 89 7.66 -7.70 3.30
N VAL A 90 8.36 -6.57 3.43
CA VAL A 90 8.78 -5.75 2.28
C VAL A 90 9.74 -6.53 1.39
N ARG A 91 10.67 -7.26 2.00
CA ARG A 91 11.62 -8.12 1.27
C ARG A 91 10.91 -9.27 0.55
N GLN A 92 9.91 -9.90 1.17
CA GLN A 92 9.12 -10.96 0.54
C GLN A 92 8.28 -10.44 -0.63
N ALA A 93 7.64 -9.27 -0.48
CA ALA A 93 6.85 -8.67 -1.54
C ALA A 93 7.65 -8.44 -2.83
N LYS A 94 8.93 -8.02 -2.72
CA LYS A 94 9.84 -7.90 -3.87
C LYS A 94 10.16 -9.22 -4.55
N LEU A 95 10.21 -10.32 -3.80
CA LEU A 95 10.56 -11.65 -4.33
C LEU A 95 9.38 -12.27 -5.10
N ASP A 96 8.15 -12.02 -4.63
CA ASP A 96 6.93 -12.43 -5.33
C ASP A 96 6.63 -11.55 -6.56
N GLU A 97 7.07 -10.29 -6.55
CA GLU A 97 7.12 -9.43 -7.73
C GLU A 97 8.29 -9.82 -8.65
N THR A 98 8.22 -11.02 -9.23
CA THR A 98 8.70 -11.19 -10.61
C THR A 98 7.76 -10.37 -11.51
N ILE A 99 7.85 -9.03 -11.42
CA ILE A 99 7.25 -8.13 -12.40
C ILE A 99 7.95 -8.49 -13.69
N THR A 100 7.26 -9.23 -14.55
CA THR A 100 7.66 -9.42 -15.94
C THR A 100 7.87 -8.02 -16.54
N ILE A 101 9.15 -7.72 -16.77
CA ILE A 101 9.70 -6.50 -17.37
C ILE A 101 9.28 -6.41 -18.82
#